data_AF-A0A6U5GBE1-F1
#
_entry.id   AF-A0A6U5GBE1-F1
#
_cell.length_a   1.000
_cell.length_b   1.000
_cell.length_c   1.000
_cell.angle_alpha   90.00
_cell.angle_beta   90.00
_cell.angle_gamma   90.00
#
_symmetry.space_group_name_H-M   'P 1'
#
loop_
_entity.id
_entity.type
_entity.pdbx_description
1 polymer ?
#
loop_
_entity_poly.entity_id
_entity_poly.type
_entity_poly.pdbx_seq_one_letter_code
_entity_poly.pdbx_strand_id
1 'polypeptide(L)'
;MNNRLGDLDVFADKASDDPTPPRLHDTAANPSKKQYHDVESRNWSKEEAGGPYSAENSTDQSEEMRQFFSHVEYLQGAISKIATSTNEITRLNEEAMLATTTSREKELSSELEPLVRGTNGDAKRAKDVLGLLRKDNGHFINSGGNAADLRIRENLVNTLTRKFIAEMKLYQTAQKKYRADIKSKVRRQVQIVKPDATEEQIDAVMRDGANGGGGVEGLYRESILMGVADPIRCE
;
A
#
# COMPACT_ATOMS: atom_id res chain seq x y z
N MET A 1 -42.14 6.90 43.62
CA MET A 1 -42.00 8.36 43.50
C MET A 1 -42.01 8.72 42.03
N ASN A 2 -43.10 9.37 41.61
CA ASN A 2 -43.29 10.34 40.51
C ASN A 2 -42.42 10.18 39.23
N ASN A 3 -42.97 9.78 38.08
CA ASN A 3 -43.81 10.50 37.09
C ASN A 3 -43.07 11.47 36.14
N ARG A 4 -43.52 11.42 34.86
CA ARG A 4 -43.41 12.36 33.71
C ARG A 4 -42.31 12.02 32.69
N LEU A 5 -42.58 11.63 31.43
CA LEU A 5 -43.68 11.80 30.46
C LEU A 5 -44.05 13.27 30.12
N GLY A 6 -43.94 13.59 28.82
CA GLY A 6 -44.28 14.86 28.14
C GLY A 6 -43.03 15.68 27.80
N ASP A 7 -42.81 16.26 26.61
CA ASP A 7 -43.63 16.57 25.43
C ASP A 7 -42.65 16.85 24.28
N LEU A 8 -42.87 16.34 23.06
CA LEU A 8 -43.57 16.99 21.94
C LEU A 8 -42.99 18.35 21.50
N ASP A 9 -42.36 18.28 20.32
CA ASP A 9 -42.66 19.08 19.13
C ASP A 9 -42.22 20.56 18.98
N VAL A 10 -41.90 20.85 17.71
CA VAL A 10 -42.17 22.10 16.96
C VAL A 10 -41.03 23.12 16.75
N PHE A 11 -40.59 23.12 15.47
CA PHE A 11 -40.22 24.27 14.60
C PHE A 11 -38.89 25.03 14.83
N ALA A 12 -38.01 25.00 13.82
CA ALA A 12 -37.87 26.08 12.83
C ALA A 12 -36.44 26.15 12.24
N ASP A 13 -36.38 25.82 10.95
CA ASP A 13 -35.55 26.41 9.89
C ASP A 13 -34.80 27.71 10.21
N LYS A 14 -33.47 27.77 9.97
CA LYS A 14 -32.74 28.93 9.43
C LYS A 14 -31.30 28.57 8.98
N ALA A 15 -31.10 28.66 7.67
CA ALA A 15 -30.00 29.31 6.94
C ALA A 15 -28.52 29.03 7.33
N SER A 16 -27.83 28.40 6.36
CA SER A 16 -26.49 28.68 5.83
C SER A 16 -25.69 29.85 6.43
N ASP A 17 -24.43 29.60 6.80
CA ASP A 17 -23.24 30.29 6.26
C ASP A 17 -21.95 29.78 6.93
N ASP A 18 -21.02 29.26 6.11
CA ASP A 18 -19.61 28.97 6.45
C ASP A 18 -18.72 29.91 5.57
N PRO A 19 -17.42 30.11 5.83
CA PRO A 19 -16.85 31.39 6.20
C PRO A 19 -16.02 32.04 5.07
N THR A 20 -16.03 33.38 4.99
CA THR A 20 -15.16 34.12 4.06
C THR A 20 -13.94 34.72 4.79
N PRO A 21 -12.70 34.52 4.31
CA PRO A 21 -11.50 35.15 4.89
C PRO A 21 -11.31 36.62 4.45
N PRO A 22 -10.68 37.48 5.27
CA PRO A 22 -10.64 38.92 5.03
C PRO A 22 -9.62 39.37 3.96
N ARG A 23 -10.03 40.44 3.26
CA ARG A 23 -9.36 41.14 2.16
C ARG A 23 -8.10 41.91 2.57
N LEU A 24 -7.15 41.94 1.63
CA LEU A 24 -5.96 42.79 1.56
C LEU A 24 -6.32 44.28 1.54
N HIS A 25 -5.54 45.11 2.25
CA HIS A 25 -5.53 46.56 2.11
C HIS A 25 -4.16 47.02 1.57
N ASP A 26 -4.21 47.80 0.49
CA ASP A 26 -3.09 48.54 -0.10
C ASP A 26 -2.92 49.89 0.60
N THR A 27 -1.67 50.31 0.87
CA THR A 27 -1.33 51.75 0.89
C THR A 27 0.15 52.02 0.49
N ALA A 28 0.31 52.64 -0.69
CA ALA A 28 1.22 53.72 -1.12
C ALA A 28 2.78 53.61 -1.17
N ALA A 29 3.29 53.82 -2.42
CA ALA A 29 4.34 54.78 -2.90
C ALA A 29 5.75 54.81 -2.23
N ASN A 30 6.92 54.96 -2.88
CA ASN A 30 7.39 55.53 -4.16
C ASN A 30 8.88 55.04 -4.44
N PRO A 31 9.72 55.56 -5.38
CA PRO A 31 10.33 54.77 -6.46
C PRO A 31 11.88 54.80 -6.51
N SER A 32 12.53 53.93 -7.29
CA SER A 32 13.82 54.27 -7.91
C SER A 32 14.17 53.39 -9.10
N LYS A 33 14.38 54.06 -10.24
CA LYS A 33 14.88 53.56 -11.51
C LYS A 33 16.40 53.34 -11.44
N LYS A 34 16.90 52.20 -11.92
CA LYS A 34 18.21 52.02 -12.59
C LYS A 34 18.01 50.91 -13.63
N GLN A 35 17.64 51.25 -14.87
CA GLN A 35 18.53 51.50 -16.01
C GLN A 35 19.21 50.23 -16.51
N TYR A 36 18.58 49.61 -17.51
CA TYR A 36 19.17 48.60 -18.37
C TYR A 36 20.23 49.26 -19.27
N HIS A 37 21.39 48.63 -19.36
CA HIS A 37 22.43 48.97 -20.34
C HIS A 37 22.79 47.72 -21.15
N ASP A 38 23.31 48.04 -22.33
CA ASP A 38 23.14 47.37 -23.61
C ASP A 38 23.88 46.03 -23.79
N VAL A 39 23.41 45.29 -24.78
CA VAL A 39 23.92 44.01 -25.27
C VAL A 39 25.16 44.26 -26.12
N GLU A 40 26.32 43.77 -25.67
CA GLU A 40 27.52 43.75 -26.52
C GLU A 40 27.99 42.32 -26.76
N SER A 41 27.75 41.87 -27.99
CA SER A 41 28.16 40.60 -28.58
C SER A 41 29.65 40.34 -28.43
N ARG A 42 30.01 39.32 -27.65
CA ARG A 42 31.36 38.72 -27.69
C ARG A 42 31.28 37.31 -28.26
N ASN A 43 31.73 37.24 -29.50
CA ASN A 43 31.91 36.06 -30.34
C ASN A 43 32.94 35.11 -29.70
N TRP A 44 32.50 33.97 -29.15
CA TRP A 44 33.39 32.94 -28.60
C TRP A 44 33.79 31.97 -29.72
N SER A 45 34.94 32.24 -30.36
CA SER A 45 35.53 31.35 -31.36
C SER A 45 36.36 30.26 -30.69
N LYS A 46 35.94 29.01 -30.94
CA LYS A 46 36.72 27.79 -31.18
C LYS A 46 38.22 27.81 -30.85
N GLU A 47 38.62 27.02 -29.86
CA GLU A 47 39.92 26.32 -29.84
C GLU A 47 39.84 25.05 -28.98
N GLU A 48 40.49 23.99 -29.48
CA GLU A 48 40.44 22.63 -28.98
C GLU A 48 41.35 22.42 -27.77
N ALA A 49 40.84 21.69 -26.77
CA ALA A 49 41.67 20.97 -25.81
C ALA A 49 40.93 19.69 -25.40
N GLY A 50 41.12 18.64 -26.20
CA GLY A 50 40.79 17.27 -25.80
C GLY A 50 41.70 16.84 -24.65
N GLY A 51 41.23 17.04 -23.42
CA GLY A 51 41.74 16.30 -22.26
C GLY A 51 41.18 14.87 -22.28
N PRO A 52 41.93 13.86 -21.80
CA PRO A 52 41.43 12.49 -21.74
C PRO A 52 40.37 12.43 -20.64
N TYR A 53 39.11 12.65 -21.01
CA TYR A 53 37.99 12.34 -20.15
C TYR A 53 37.95 10.82 -20.00
N SER A 54 38.26 10.34 -18.81
CA SER A 54 37.98 8.98 -18.36
C SER A 54 36.48 8.71 -18.45
N ALA A 55 36.02 8.29 -19.63
CA ALA A 55 34.62 8.02 -19.95
C ALA A 55 34.12 6.66 -19.45
N GLU A 56 34.94 5.91 -18.71
CA GLU A 56 34.57 4.55 -18.25
C GLU A 56 33.65 4.55 -17.01
N ASN A 57 33.55 5.64 -16.24
CA ASN A 57 32.79 5.66 -14.99
C ASN A 57 31.36 6.25 -15.11
N SER A 58 31.03 6.89 -16.23
CA SER A 58 29.74 7.57 -16.42
C SER A 58 28.62 6.62 -16.85
N THR A 59 28.97 5.57 -17.58
CA THR A 59 28.02 4.57 -18.09
C THR A 59 27.56 3.59 -17.01
N ASP A 60 28.44 3.23 -16.08
CA ASP A 60 28.14 2.26 -15.02
C ASP A 60 27.19 2.84 -13.95
N GLN A 61 27.46 4.07 -13.48
CA GLN A 61 26.54 4.80 -12.58
C GLN A 61 25.18 5.06 -13.24
N SER A 62 25.13 5.22 -14.57
CA SER A 62 23.88 5.37 -15.31
C SER A 62 23.07 4.08 -15.31
N GLU A 63 23.71 2.92 -15.50
CA GLU A 63 23.04 1.62 -15.51
C GLU A 63 22.54 1.22 -14.11
N GLU A 64 23.32 1.45 -13.05
CA GLU A 64 22.86 1.24 -11.67
C GLU A 64 21.62 2.08 -11.33
N MET A 65 21.57 3.33 -11.80
CA MET A 65 20.39 4.18 -11.62
C MET A 65 19.18 3.68 -12.42
N ARG A 66 19.39 3.17 -13.64
CA ARG A 66 18.31 2.58 -14.45
C ARG A 66 17.72 1.34 -13.77
N GLN A 67 18.56 0.45 -13.24
CA GLN A 67 18.12 -0.73 -12.49
C GLN A 67 17.35 -0.33 -11.23
N PHE A 68 17.85 0.67 -10.50
CA PHE A 68 17.15 1.22 -9.33
C PHE A 68 15.74 1.72 -9.68
N PHE A 69 15.60 2.51 -10.76
CA PHE A 69 14.27 3.00 -11.18
C PHE A 69 13.36 1.86 -11.64
N SER A 70 13.88 0.84 -12.32
CA SER A 70 13.10 -0.34 -12.69
C SER A 70 12.55 -1.09 -11.46
N HIS A 71 13.37 -1.28 -10.42
CA HIS A 71 12.93 -1.86 -9.15
C HIS A 71 11.88 -0.99 -8.44
N VAL A 72 12.03 0.35 -8.50
CA VAL A 72 11.04 1.30 -7.97
C VAL A 72 9.70 1.19 -8.69
N GLU A 73 9.69 1.17 -10.01
CA GLU A 73 8.47 1.03 -10.83
C GLU A 73 7.78 -0.31 -10.57
N TYR A 74 8.56 -1.40 -10.53
CA TYR A 74 8.03 -2.72 -10.18
C TYR A 74 7.37 -2.71 -8.79
N LEU A 75 8.04 -2.14 -7.79
CA LEU A 75 7.52 -2.09 -6.43
C LEU A 75 6.24 -1.24 -6.33
N GLN A 76 6.18 -0.11 -7.04
CA GLN A 76 4.97 0.70 -7.15
C GLN A 76 3.81 -0.11 -7.74
N GLY A 77 4.05 -0.81 -8.86
CA GLY A 77 3.06 -1.67 -9.50
C GLY A 77 2.59 -2.80 -8.58
N ALA A 78 3.51 -3.44 -7.85
CA ALA A 78 3.19 -4.50 -6.89
C ALA A 78 2.33 -3.98 -5.73
N ILE A 79 2.63 -2.80 -5.17
CA ILE A 79 1.81 -2.16 -4.12
C ILE A 79 0.40 -1.89 -4.65
N SER A 80 0.28 -1.28 -5.83
CA SER A 80 -1.03 -1.01 -6.45
C SER A 80 -1.82 -2.29 -6.70
N LYS A 81 -1.16 -3.36 -7.16
CA LYS A 81 -1.79 -4.66 -7.37
C LYS A 81 -2.31 -5.26 -6.08
N ILE A 82 -1.52 -5.23 -4.99
CA ILE A 82 -1.94 -5.69 -3.67
C ILE A 82 -3.18 -4.91 -3.21
N ALA A 83 -3.21 -3.59 -3.43
CA ALA A 83 -4.36 -2.77 -3.08
C ALA A 83 -5.64 -3.19 -3.83
N THR A 84 -5.54 -3.34 -5.16
CA THR A 84 -6.66 -3.81 -5.98
C THR A 84 -7.14 -5.20 -5.55
N SER A 85 -6.21 -6.14 -5.35
CA SER A 85 -6.56 -7.49 -4.89
C SER A 85 -7.16 -7.50 -3.48
N THR A 86 -6.72 -6.63 -2.58
CA THR A 86 -7.28 -6.49 -1.23
C THR A 86 -8.75 -6.05 -1.27
N ASN A 87 -9.06 -5.07 -2.11
CA ASN A 87 -10.44 -4.61 -2.31
C ASN A 87 -11.30 -5.71 -2.91
N GLU A 88 -10.77 -6.45 -3.90
CA GLU A 88 -11.50 -7.53 -4.54
C GLU A 88 -11.74 -8.73 -3.60
N ILE A 89 -10.76 -9.09 -2.77
CA ILE A 89 -10.94 -10.11 -1.71
C ILE A 89 -12.03 -9.67 -0.74
N THR A 90 -12.04 -8.40 -0.35
CA THR A 90 -13.07 -7.87 0.57
C THR A 90 -14.46 -7.95 -0.06
N ARG A 91 -14.59 -7.53 -1.33
CA ARG A 91 -15.84 -7.55 -2.10
C ARG A 91 -16.37 -8.98 -2.27
N LEU A 92 -15.54 -9.90 -2.76
CA LEU A 92 -15.91 -11.28 -2.99
C LEU A 92 -16.25 -12.01 -1.68
N ASN A 93 -15.54 -11.71 -0.59
CA ASN A 93 -15.86 -12.27 0.73
C ASN A 93 -17.25 -11.78 1.20
N GLU A 94 -17.55 -10.49 1.07
CA GLU A 94 -18.86 -9.95 1.44
C GLU A 94 -19.98 -10.55 0.58
N GLU A 95 -19.74 -10.69 -0.73
CA GLU A 95 -20.68 -11.36 -1.63
C GLU A 95 -20.88 -12.83 -1.24
N ALA A 96 -19.81 -13.54 -0.87
CA ALA A 96 -19.89 -14.93 -0.42
C ALA A 96 -20.67 -15.05 0.89
N MET A 97 -20.55 -14.08 1.80
CA MET A 97 -21.30 -14.05 3.06
C MET A 97 -22.80 -13.79 2.87
N LEU A 98 -23.16 -13.03 1.83
CA LEU A 98 -24.56 -12.70 1.50
C LEU A 98 -25.22 -13.72 0.57
N ALA A 99 -24.44 -14.61 -0.05
CA ALA A 99 -24.96 -15.64 -0.94
C ALA A 99 -26.02 -16.51 -0.24
N THR A 100 -27.19 -16.62 -0.86
CA THR A 100 -28.33 -17.41 -0.35
C THR A 100 -28.33 -18.86 -0.82
N THR A 101 -27.41 -19.22 -1.72
CA THR A 101 -27.31 -20.58 -2.28
C THR A 101 -25.90 -21.12 -2.11
N THR A 102 -25.80 -22.42 -1.79
CA THR A 102 -24.53 -23.12 -1.64
C THR A 102 -23.71 -23.17 -2.95
N SER A 103 -24.36 -23.18 -4.12
CA SER A 103 -23.66 -23.15 -5.41
C SER A 103 -22.90 -21.84 -5.61
N ARG A 104 -23.57 -20.69 -5.39
CA ARG A 104 -22.96 -19.37 -5.53
C ARG A 104 -21.83 -19.17 -4.52
N GLU A 105 -22.03 -19.63 -3.29
CA GLU A 105 -21.00 -19.60 -2.25
C GLU A 105 -19.74 -20.38 -2.66
N LYS A 106 -19.91 -21.57 -3.24
CA LYS A 106 -18.79 -22.41 -3.70
C LYS A 106 -18.02 -21.76 -4.84
N GLU A 107 -18.73 -21.17 -5.81
CA GLU A 107 -18.12 -20.44 -6.92
C GLU A 107 -17.27 -19.25 -6.43
N LEU A 108 -17.84 -18.40 -5.59
CA LEU A 108 -17.15 -17.24 -5.01
C LEU A 108 -15.91 -17.65 -4.21
N SER A 109 -16.04 -18.73 -3.45
CA SER A 109 -14.92 -19.24 -2.66
C SER A 109 -13.79 -19.77 -3.54
N SER A 110 -14.12 -20.46 -4.64
CA SER A 110 -13.13 -20.92 -5.63
C SER A 110 -12.39 -19.78 -6.33
N GLU A 111 -12.99 -18.58 -6.40
CA GLU A 111 -12.37 -17.37 -6.98
C GLU A 111 -11.51 -16.61 -5.95
N LEU A 112 -12.00 -16.51 -4.71
CA LEU A 112 -11.26 -15.93 -3.59
C LEU A 112 -9.93 -16.63 -3.37
N GLU A 113 -9.93 -17.95 -3.56
CA GLU A 113 -8.79 -18.77 -3.25
C GLU A 113 -7.50 -18.38 -3.98
N PRO A 114 -7.44 -18.46 -5.33
CA PRO A 114 -6.27 -18.08 -6.10
C PRO A 114 -5.92 -16.61 -5.92
N LEU A 115 -6.91 -15.75 -5.65
CA LEU A 115 -6.68 -14.33 -5.43
C LEU A 115 -5.88 -14.06 -4.15
N VAL A 116 -6.24 -14.68 -3.03
CA VAL A 116 -5.47 -14.61 -1.77
C VAL A 116 -4.06 -15.18 -1.96
N ARG A 117 -3.97 -16.35 -2.62
CA ARG A 117 -2.70 -17.03 -2.93
C ARG A 117 -1.77 -16.15 -3.77
N GLY A 118 -2.30 -15.56 -4.83
CA GLY A 118 -1.58 -14.64 -5.72
C GLY A 118 -1.12 -13.38 -4.99
N THR A 119 -2.01 -12.78 -4.19
CA THR A 119 -1.70 -11.56 -3.41
C THR A 119 -0.59 -11.81 -2.39
N ASN A 120 -0.56 -12.99 -1.76
CA ASN A 120 0.55 -13.37 -0.88
C ASN A 120 1.89 -13.45 -1.64
N GLY A 121 1.88 -14.03 -2.84
CA GLY A 121 3.05 -14.08 -3.71
C GLY A 121 3.53 -12.68 -4.11
N ASP A 122 2.60 -11.79 -4.47
CA ASP A 122 2.89 -10.39 -4.80
C ASP A 122 3.47 -9.64 -3.59
N ALA A 123 2.88 -9.80 -2.41
CA ALA A 123 3.36 -9.18 -1.17
C ALA A 123 4.76 -9.66 -0.77
N LYS A 124 5.05 -10.97 -0.93
CA LYS A 124 6.39 -11.52 -0.69
C LYS A 124 7.41 -10.91 -1.65
N ARG A 125 7.12 -10.91 -2.95
CA ARG A 125 8.03 -10.31 -3.95
C ARG A 125 8.24 -8.82 -3.71
N ALA A 126 7.19 -8.08 -3.36
CA ALA A 126 7.30 -6.66 -3.02
C ALA A 126 8.22 -6.44 -1.81
N LYS A 127 8.11 -7.26 -0.77
CA LYS A 127 9.01 -7.25 0.39
C LYS A 127 10.46 -7.55 -0.01
N ASP A 128 10.66 -8.57 -0.85
CA ASP A 128 11.99 -8.99 -1.31
C ASP A 128 12.67 -7.87 -2.12
N VAL A 129 11.94 -7.23 -3.06
CA VAL A 129 12.44 -6.08 -3.84
C VAL A 129 12.70 -4.85 -2.97
N LEU A 130 11.83 -4.57 -1.99
CA LEU A 130 12.07 -3.48 -1.04
C LEU A 130 13.34 -3.72 -0.20
N GLY A 131 13.60 -4.98 0.18
CA GLY A 131 14.84 -5.38 0.84
C GLY A 131 16.06 -5.21 -0.06
N LEU A 132 15.95 -5.59 -1.33
CA LEU A 132 16.99 -5.38 -2.35
C LEU A 132 17.34 -3.90 -2.50
N LEU A 133 16.35 -3.04 -2.69
CA LEU A 133 16.54 -1.59 -2.83
C LEU A 133 17.28 -0.96 -1.62
N ARG A 134 17.02 -1.44 -0.40
CA ARG A 134 17.74 -0.97 0.79
C ARG A 134 19.20 -1.41 0.78
N LYS A 135 19.46 -2.66 0.37
CA LYS A 135 20.81 -3.19 0.23
C LYS A 135 21.59 -2.45 -0.87
N ASP A 136 20.94 -2.18 -2.00
CA ASP A 136 21.52 -1.46 -3.13
C ASP A 136 21.92 -0.04 -2.72
N ASN A 137 21.11 0.65 -1.91
CA ASN A 137 21.49 1.95 -1.34
C ASN A 137 22.72 1.85 -0.43
N GLY A 138 22.81 0.81 0.40
CA GLY A 138 24.00 0.55 1.23
C GLY A 138 25.27 0.31 0.40
N HIS A 139 25.14 -0.43 -0.71
CA HIS A 139 26.25 -0.63 -1.66
C HIS A 139 26.65 0.67 -2.35
N PHE A 140 25.68 1.49 -2.75
CA PHE A 140 25.92 2.77 -3.41
C PHE A 140 26.68 3.75 -2.50
N ILE A 141 26.41 3.75 -1.20
CA ILE A 141 27.18 4.51 -0.19
C ILE A 141 28.64 4.05 -0.15
N ASN A 142 28.86 2.73 -0.04
CA ASN A 142 30.20 2.16 0.09
C ASN A 142 31.05 2.30 -1.17
N SER A 143 30.41 2.42 -2.34
CA SER A 143 31.06 2.58 -3.64
C SER A 143 31.41 4.04 -3.97
N GLY A 144 31.18 4.97 -3.05
CA GLY A 144 31.44 6.40 -3.27
C GLY A 144 30.43 7.06 -4.22
N GLY A 145 29.18 6.58 -4.21
CA GLY A 145 28.11 7.13 -5.02
C GLY A 145 27.84 8.62 -4.75
N ASN A 146 27.32 9.31 -5.76
CA ASN A 146 27.00 10.73 -5.67
C ASN A 146 25.93 11.01 -4.61
N ALA A 147 26.18 12.00 -3.74
CA ALA A 147 25.28 12.37 -2.65
C ALA A 147 23.88 12.81 -3.13
N ALA A 148 23.79 13.43 -4.32
CA ALA A 148 22.50 13.82 -4.89
C ALA A 148 21.64 12.60 -5.25
N ASP A 149 22.25 11.60 -5.89
CA ASP A 149 21.57 10.37 -6.30
C ASP A 149 21.20 9.52 -5.09
N LEU A 150 22.08 9.44 -4.09
CA LEU A 150 21.79 8.76 -2.82
C LEU A 150 20.54 9.35 -2.16
N ARG A 151 20.46 10.68 -2.05
CA ARG A 151 19.29 11.35 -1.45
C ARG A 151 18.00 11.05 -2.20
N ILE A 152 18.05 11.01 -3.54
CA ILE A 152 16.89 10.63 -4.36
C ILE A 152 16.48 9.18 -4.06
N ARG A 153 17.45 8.27 -4.04
CA ARG A 153 17.20 6.84 -3.77
C ARG A 153 16.59 6.62 -2.39
N GLU A 154 17.15 7.23 -1.34
CA GLU A 154 16.65 7.13 0.04
C GLU A 154 15.22 7.65 0.16
N ASN A 155 14.93 8.82 -0.43
CA ASN A 155 13.59 9.41 -0.39
C ASN A 155 12.54 8.50 -1.05
N LEU A 156 12.89 7.89 -2.18
CA LEU A 156 12.00 6.96 -2.88
C LEU A 156 11.78 5.68 -2.07
N VAL A 157 12.84 5.04 -1.58
CA VAL A 157 12.75 3.82 -0.76
C VAL A 157 11.95 4.06 0.52
N ASN A 158 12.15 5.19 1.19
CA ASN A 158 11.40 5.57 2.39
C ASN A 158 9.92 5.80 2.08
N THR A 159 9.61 6.45 0.97
CA THR A 159 8.22 6.67 0.54
C THR A 159 7.52 5.36 0.19
N LEU A 160 8.18 4.48 -0.55
CA LEU A 160 7.65 3.16 -0.92
C LEU A 160 7.48 2.25 0.29
N THR A 161 8.42 2.31 1.25
CA THR A 161 8.30 1.59 2.53
C THR A 161 7.01 1.97 3.25
N ARG A 162 6.75 3.27 3.42
CA ARG A 162 5.53 3.74 4.11
C ARG A 162 4.26 3.29 3.39
N LYS A 163 4.22 3.42 2.05
CA LYS A 163 3.09 2.98 1.23
C LYS A 163 2.86 1.47 1.35
N PHE A 164 3.92 0.68 1.23
CA PHE A 164 3.86 -0.76 1.37
C PHE A 164 3.31 -1.17 2.74
N ILE A 165 3.82 -0.60 3.84
CA ILE A 165 3.34 -0.90 5.19
C ILE A 165 1.86 -0.52 5.35
N ALA A 166 1.44 0.63 4.85
CA ALA A 166 0.05 1.06 4.91
C ALA A 166 -0.86 0.06 4.19
N GLU A 167 -0.49 -0.34 2.97
CA GLU A 167 -1.26 -1.29 2.18
C GLU A 167 -1.29 -2.69 2.82
N MET A 168 -0.15 -3.14 3.35
CA MET A 168 -0.09 -4.44 4.02
C MET A 168 -0.95 -4.49 5.28
N LYS A 169 -1.14 -3.38 6.00
CA LYS A 169 -2.08 -3.32 7.14
C LYS A 169 -3.53 -3.51 6.70
N LEU A 170 -3.92 -2.90 5.57
CA LEU A 170 -5.25 -3.07 4.99
C LEU A 170 -5.45 -4.53 4.56
N TYR A 171 -4.48 -5.09 3.84
CA TYR A 171 -4.52 -6.49 3.43
C TYR A 171 -4.61 -7.46 4.60
N GLN A 172 -3.79 -7.28 5.64
CA GLN A 172 -3.85 -8.09 6.87
C GLN A 172 -5.22 -8.00 7.56
N THR A 173 -5.85 -6.83 7.54
CA THR A 173 -7.18 -6.63 8.11
C THR A 173 -8.24 -7.39 7.30
N ALA A 174 -8.18 -7.29 5.96
CA ALA A 174 -9.04 -8.05 5.07
C ALA A 174 -8.87 -9.58 5.26
N GLN A 175 -7.63 -10.06 5.39
CA GLN A 175 -7.35 -11.48 5.68
C GLN A 175 -7.93 -11.94 7.02
N LYS A 176 -7.81 -11.11 8.08
CA LYS A 176 -8.39 -11.44 9.39
C LYS A 176 -9.91 -11.51 9.33
N LYS A 177 -10.55 -10.55 8.64
CA LYS A 177 -12.01 -10.54 8.42
C LYS A 177 -12.44 -11.79 7.67
N TYR A 178 -11.81 -12.09 6.54
CA TYR A 178 -12.05 -13.29 5.75
C TYR A 178 -11.95 -14.58 6.58
N ARG A 179 -10.89 -14.72 7.40
CA ARG A 179 -10.71 -15.87 8.31
C ARG A 179 -11.83 -15.98 9.33
N ALA A 180 -12.21 -14.87 9.97
CA ALA A 180 -13.27 -14.85 10.98
C ALA A 180 -14.64 -15.21 10.36
N ASP A 181 -14.92 -14.70 9.17
CA ASP A 181 -16.16 -14.92 8.43
C ASP A 181 -16.32 -16.39 8.03
N ILE A 182 -15.27 -16.99 7.45
CA ILE A 182 -15.27 -18.43 7.15
C ILE A 182 -15.37 -19.25 8.43
N LYS A 183 -14.68 -18.85 9.51
CA LYS A 183 -14.78 -19.55 10.80
C LYS A 183 -16.21 -19.58 11.34
N SER A 184 -16.87 -18.44 11.29
CA SER A 184 -18.28 -18.30 11.70
C SER A 184 -19.22 -19.15 10.85
N LYS A 185 -18.98 -19.22 9.54
CA LYS A 185 -19.78 -20.04 8.62
C LYS A 185 -19.66 -21.53 8.89
N VAL A 186 -18.44 -22.05 8.95
CA VAL A 186 -18.21 -23.48 9.24
C VAL A 186 -18.76 -23.84 10.61
N ARG A 187 -18.59 -22.97 11.63
CA ARG A 187 -19.23 -23.15 12.94
C ARG A 187 -20.74 -23.37 12.81
N ARG A 188 -21.46 -22.51 12.08
CA ARG A 188 -22.91 -22.64 11.89
C ARG A 188 -23.27 -23.94 11.16
N GLN A 189 -22.53 -24.29 10.11
CA GLN A 189 -22.76 -25.53 9.35
C GLN A 189 -22.54 -26.78 10.21
N VAL A 190 -21.47 -26.79 11.01
CA VAL A 190 -21.18 -27.88 11.95
C VAL A 190 -22.25 -27.97 13.03
N GLN A 191 -22.69 -26.85 13.59
CA GLN A 191 -23.71 -26.81 14.64
C GLN A 191 -25.11 -27.27 14.18
N ILE A 192 -25.43 -27.11 12.88
CA ILE A 192 -26.65 -27.70 12.30
C ILE A 192 -26.62 -29.23 12.40
N VAL A 193 -25.45 -29.85 12.22
CA VAL A 193 -25.27 -31.30 12.24
C VAL A 193 -24.98 -31.83 13.66
N LYS A 194 -24.22 -31.07 14.45
CA LYS A 194 -23.77 -31.38 15.81
C LYS A 194 -23.90 -30.12 16.69
N PRO A 195 -25.04 -29.91 17.36
CA PRO A 195 -25.29 -28.69 18.13
C PRO A 195 -24.30 -28.47 19.28
N ASP A 196 -23.71 -29.54 19.83
CA ASP A 196 -22.76 -29.49 20.96
C ASP A 196 -21.29 -29.40 20.53
N ALA A 197 -21.00 -29.07 19.26
CA ALA A 197 -19.63 -28.97 18.77
C ALA A 197 -18.85 -27.84 19.47
N THR A 198 -17.68 -28.16 20.05
CA THR A 198 -16.82 -27.18 20.72
C THR A 198 -15.96 -26.38 19.72
N GLU A 199 -15.42 -25.24 20.17
CA GLU A 199 -14.58 -24.40 19.30
C GLU A 199 -13.31 -25.11 18.85
N GLU A 200 -12.73 -25.96 19.69
CA GLU A 200 -11.56 -26.78 19.36
C GLU A 200 -11.87 -27.82 18.28
N GLN A 201 -13.09 -28.37 18.29
CA GLN A 201 -13.53 -29.32 17.27
C GLN A 201 -13.79 -28.60 15.94
N ILE A 202 -14.35 -27.39 15.98
CA ILE A 202 -14.53 -26.55 14.77
C ILE A 202 -13.17 -26.18 14.18
N ASP A 203 -12.21 -25.77 15.03
CA ASP A 203 -10.86 -25.45 14.60
C ASP A 203 -10.08 -26.70 14.15
N ALA A 204 -10.39 -27.89 14.66
CA ALA A 204 -9.86 -29.16 14.17
C ALA A 204 -10.44 -29.52 12.80
N VAL A 205 -11.76 -29.41 12.60
CA VAL A 205 -12.41 -29.59 11.29
C VAL A 205 -11.81 -28.62 10.26
N MET A 206 -11.53 -27.38 10.66
CA MET A 206 -10.87 -26.39 9.80
C MET A 206 -9.42 -26.74 9.41
N ARG A 207 -8.74 -27.50 10.27
CA ARG A 207 -7.35 -27.93 10.04
C ARG A 207 -7.30 -29.23 9.26
N ASP A 208 -8.22 -30.15 9.50
CA ASP A 208 -8.24 -31.48 8.89
C ASP A 208 -8.81 -31.47 7.47
N GLY A 209 -9.70 -30.53 7.14
CA GLY A 209 -10.13 -30.25 5.76
C GLY A 209 -8.98 -29.83 4.82
N ALA A 210 -7.83 -29.43 5.38
CA ALA A 210 -6.64 -29.04 4.62
C ALA A 210 -5.90 -30.19 3.93
N ASN A 211 -6.13 -31.46 4.32
CA ASN A 211 -5.43 -32.62 3.74
C ASN A 211 -6.22 -33.35 2.63
N GLY A 212 -7.48 -32.96 2.38
CA GLY A 212 -8.40 -33.72 1.55
C GLY A 212 -9.21 -32.89 0.56
N GLY A 213 -8.53 -32.32 -0.44
CA GLY A 213 -9.17 -31.91 -1.70
C GLY A 213 -9.74 -30.50 -1.77
N GLY A 214 -8.95 -29.58 -2.35
CA GLY A 214 -9.42 -28.54 -3.27
C GLY A 214 -10.55 -27.61 -2.82
N GLY A 215 -10.71 -27.38 -1.52
CA GLY A 215 -11.61 -26.39 -0.97
C GLY A 215 -10.87 -25.21 -0.36
N VAL A 216 -11.65 -24.16 -0.12
CA VAL A 216 -11.40 -22.79 0.38
C VAL A 216 -10.35 -22.65 1.49
N GLU A 217 -9.99 -23.77 2.11
CA GLU A 217 -9.17 -23.96 3.30
C GLU A 217 -7.66 -24.10 3.10
N GLY A 218 -7.17 -24.50 1.92
CA GLY A 218 -5.72 -24.70 1.70
C GLY A 218 -4.85 -23.43 1.83
N LEU A 219 -5.49 -22.26 1.90
CA LEU A 219 -4.85 -20.94 1.95
C LEU A 219 -4.50 -20.46 3.34
N TYR A 220 -5.03 -21.12 4.37
CA TYR A 220 -4.84 -20.68 5.75
C TYR A 220 -3.40 -20.87 6.26
N ARG A 221 -2.57 -21.59 5.50
CA ARG A 221 -1.18 -21.91 5.90
C ARG A 221 -0.15 -20.83 5.56
N GLU A 222 -0.45 -19.90 4.66
CA GLU A 222 0.57 -18.94 4.22
C GLU A 222 0.68 -17.77 5.22
N SER A 223 1.21 -18.09 6.41
CA SER A 223 1.60 -17.20 7.50
C SER A 223 2.78 -16.29 7.15
N ILE A 224 2.93 -15.90 5.89
CA ILE A 224 4.07 -15.09 5.43
C ILE A 224 4.07 -13.68 6.07
N LEU A 225 2.96 -13.26 6.68
CA LEU A 225 2.78 -11.89 7.16
C LEU A 225 2.49 -11.69 8.65
N MET A 226 2.68 -12.69 9.52
CA MET A 226 2.82 -12.41 10.96
C MET A 226 4.22 -11.85 11.30
N GLY A 227 5.25 -12.10 10.48
CA GLY A 227 6.61 -11.58 10.67
C GLY A 227 6.91 -10.23 9.98
N VAL A 228 5.89 -9.47 9.58
CA VAL A 228 6.05 -8.07 9.12
C VAL A 228 5.52 -7.08 10.18
N ALA A 229 4.94 -7.61 11.26
CA ALA A 229 4.56 -6.83 12.43
C ALA A 229 5.71 -6.64 13.44
N ASP A 230 6.94 -7.02 13.07
CA ASP A 230 8.10 -6.45 13.76
C ASP A 230 8.17 -4.97 13.38
N PRO A 231 8.29 -4.05 14.35
CA PRO A 231 8.43 -2.65 14.04
C PRO A 231 9.69 -2.52 13.17
N ILE A 232 9.49 -2.21 11.89
CA ILE A 232 10.55 -1.73 11.02
C ILE A 232 10.97 -0.40 11.65
N ARG A 233 11.88 -0.47 12.62
CA ARG A 233 12.53 0.67 13.22
C ARG A 233 13.24 1.39 12.10
N CYS A 234 12.82 2.63 11.86
CA CYS A 234 13.73 3.63 11.35
C CYS A 234 14.69 3.92 12.52
N GLU A 235 15.92 3.42 12.42
CA GLU A 235 17.07 4.01 13.11
C GLU A 235 17.88 4.80 12.09
#